data_AF-A0A967VR64-F1
#
_entry.id   AF-A0A967VR64-F1
#
_cell.length_a   1.000
_cell.length_b   1.000
_cell.length_c   1.000
_cell.angle_alpha   90.00
_cell.angle_beta   90.00
_cell.angle_gamma   90.00
#
_symmetry.space_group_name_H-M   'P 1'
#
loop_
_entity.id
_entity.type
_entity.pdbx_description
1 polymer ?
#
loop_
_entity_poly.entity_id
_entity_poly.type
_entity_poly.pdbx_seq_one_letter_code
_entity_poly.pdbx_strand_id
1 'polypeptide(L)'
;LHAVELASRLGVSRLLVPPDPGVLSAYGMLVSPVRKDVSRTVLLGPDDAPRIDTVYDELEGEARRAMESEGVDSTEVDTDQLADVRYRGQSFELR
;
A
#
# COMPACT_ATOMS: atom_id res chain seq x y z
N LEU A 1 25.59 5.07 -16.49
CA LEU A 1 26.94 5.67 -16.56
C LEU A 1 27.55 5.97 -15.19
N HIS A 2 26.79 6.49 -14.20
CA HIS A 2 27.33 6.89 -12.88
C HIS A 2 27.21 5.85 -11.75
N ALA A 3 26.59 4.69 -12.00
CA ALA A 3 26.22 3.74 -10.94
C ALA A 3 27.42 3.17 -10.15
N VAL A 4 28.54 2.89 -10.83
CA VAL A 4 29.76 2.32 -10.19
C VAL A 4 30.43 3.33 -9.26
N GLU A 5 30.55 4.59 -9.71
CA GLU A 5 31.12 5.66 -8.90
C GLU A 5 30.28 5.91 -7.64
N LEU A 6 28.96 5.94 -7.79
CA LEU A 6 28.02 6.09 -6.68
C LEU A 6 28.13 4.91 -5.71
N ALA A 7 28.16 3.68 -6.21
CA ALA A 7 28.27 2.48 -5.39
C ALA A 7 29.54 2.48 -4.52
N SER A 8 30.68 2.89 -5.10
CA SER A 8 31.96 3.01 -4.38
C SER A 8 31.86 4.01 -3.22
N ARG A 9 31.26 5.19 -3.44
CA ARG A 9 31.08 6.21 -2.38
C ARG A 9 30.12 5.77 -1.28
N LEU A 10 29.16 4.90 -1.60
CA LEU A 10 28.16 4.39 -0.65
C LEU A 10 28.59 3.08 0.04
N GLY A 11 29.76 2.53 -0.29
CA GLY A 11 30.20 1.22 0.23
C GLY A 11 29.35 0.03 -0.26
N VAL A 12 28.67 0.18 -1.40
CA VAL A 12 27.84 -0.87 -2.01
C VAL A 12 28.73 -1.81 -2.82
N SER A 13 28.74 -3.09 -2.46
CA SER A 13 29.59 -4.12 -3.08
C SER A 13 28.97 -4.82 -4.29
N ARG A 14 27.67 -4.65 -4.52
CA ARG A 14 26.95 -5.29 -5.64
C ARG A 14 25.95 -4.33 -6.27
N LEU A 15 25.97 -4.29 -7.59
CA LEU A 15 24.99 -3.58 -8.43
C LEU A 15 24.22 -4.58 -9.28
N LEU A 16 22.91 -4.38 -9.39
CA LEU A 16 22.05 -5.11 -10.32
C LEU A 16 21.58 -4.14 -11.40
N VAL A 17 21.98 -4.40 -12.64
CA VAL A 17 21.63 -3.57 -13.80
C VAL A 17 20.78 -4.42 -14.75
N PRO A 18 19.49 -4.10 -14.93
CA PRO A 18 18.65 -4.84 -15.88
C PRO A 18 19.11 -4.56 -17.32
N PRO A 19 18.79 -5.44 -18.30
CA PRO A 19 19.18 -5.28 -19.70
C PRO A 19 18.75 -3.93 -20.31
N ASP A 20 17.55 -3.46 -19.97
CA ASP A 20 16.96 -2.22 -20.49
C ASP A 20 16.68 -1.21 -19.35
N PRO A 21 17.72 -0.60 -18.75
CA PRO A 21 17.56 0.22 -17.56
C PRO A 21 16.77 1.51 -17.80
N GLY A 22 16.65 1.96 -19.05
CA GLY A 22 15.89 3.15 -19.44
C GLY A 22 14.37 2.98 -19.44
N VAL A 23 13.86 1.74 -19.47
CA VAL A 23 12.41 1.45 -19.56
C VAL A 23 11.86 0.75 -18.32
N LEU A 24 12.68 0.57 -17.28
CA LEU A 24 12.33 -0.20 -16.09
C LEU A 24 11.03 0.29 -15.42
N SER A 25 10.78 1.60 -15.38
CA SER A 25 9.55 2.16 -14.79
C SER A 25 8.29 1.78 -15.58
N ALA A 26 8.37 1.79 -16.91
CA ALA A 26 7.26 1.35 -17.76
C ALA A 26 7.00 -0.15 -17.61
N TYR A 27 8.07 -0.94 -17.53
CA TYR A 27 7.97 -2.37 -17.23
C TYR A 27 7.32 -2.62 -15.86
N GLY A 28 7.73 -1.89 -14.81
CA GLY A 28 7.14 -1.98 -13.48
C GLY A 28 5.64 -1.70 -13.47
N MET A 29 5.19 -0.69 -14.22
CA MET A 29 3.78 -0.38 -14.38
C MET A 29 3.01 -1.52 -15.09
N LEU A 30 3.61 -2.15 -16.10
CA LEU A 30 3.00 -3.25 -16.85
C LEU A 30 2.84 -4.53 -16.02
N VAL A 31 3.78 -4.82 -15.11
CA VAL A 31 3.76 -6.05 -14.30
C VAL A 31 3.21 -5.86 -12.90
N SER A 32 2.89 -4.62 -12.51
CA SER A 32 2.30 -4.35 -11.20
C SER A 32 0.88 -4.88 -11.16
N PRO A 33 0.47 -5.58 -10.08
CA PRO A 33 -0.93 -5.91 -9.87
C PRO A 33 -1.74 -4.63 -9.69
N VAL A 34 -3.03 -4.70 -10.02
CA VAL A 34 -4.00 -3.67 -9.68
C VAL A 34 -4.18 -3.65 -8.16
N ARG A 35 -4.09 -2.47 -7.56
CA ARG A 35 -4.27 -2.27 -6.11
C ARG A 35 -5.11 -1.04 -5.87
N LYS A 36 -6.03 -1.13 -4.89
CA LYS A 36 -6.82 -0.01 -4.38
C LYS A 36 -6.65 0.10 -2.88
N ASP A 37 -6.20 1.26 -2.44
CA ASP A 37 -6.13 1.61 -1.03
C ASP A 37 -7.27 2.59 -0.71
N VAL A 38 -8.15 2.19 0.20
CA VAL A 38 -9.23 3.03 0.74
C VAL A 38 -8.96 3.27 2.22
N SER A 39 -9.23 4.49 2.69
CA SER A 39 -8.99 4.85 4.09
C SER A 39 -10.05 5.80 4.60
N ARG A 40 -10.33 5.71 5.91
CA ARG A 40 -11.29 6.58 6.58
C ARG A 40 -10.80 6.92 7.98
N THR A 41 -10.80 8.21 8.29
CA THR A 41 -10.50 8.70 9.64
C THR A 41 -11.75 8.56 10.52
N VAL A 42 -11.59 7.90 11.67
CA VAL A 42 -12.64 7.75 12.68
C VAL A 42 -12.11 8.14 14.06
N LEU A 43 -12.99 8.67 14.91
CA LEU A 43 -12.68 8.91 16.32
C LEU A 43 -13.43 7.86 17.15
N LEU A 44 -12.71 6.81 17.53
CA LEU A 44 -13.24 5.69 18.32
C LEU A 44 -12.43 5.56 19.61
N GLY A 45 -13.12 5.39 20.73
CA GLY A 45 -12.51 5.05 22.01
C GLY A 45 -12.45 3.54 22.23
N PRO A 46 -11.87 3.08 23.35
CA PRO A 46 -11.84 1.66 23.72
C PRO A 46 -13.23 1.00 23.77
N ASP A 47 -14.25 1.77 24.16
CA ASP A 47 -15.63 1.28 24.28
C ASP A 47 -16.35 1.18 22.92
N ASP A 48 -15.79 1.78 21.87
CA ASP A 48 -16.32 1.75 20.50
C ASP A 48 -15.78 0.56 19.69
N ALA A 49 -15.04 -0.37 20.30
CA ALA A 49 -14.41 -1.49 19.59
C ALA A 49 -15.35 -2.22 18.60
N PRO A 50 -16.64 -2.51 18.91
CA PRO A 50 -17.54 -3.15 17.96
C PRO A 50 -17.83 -2.35 16.67
N ARG A 51 -17.55 -1.04 16.67
CA ARG A 51 -17.78 -0.17 15.50
C ARG A 51 -16.64 -0.24 14.49
N ILE A 52 -15.46 -0.74 14.87
CA ILE A 52 -14.33 -0.85 13.94
C ILE A 52 -14.63 -1.87 12.84
N ASP A 53 -15.25 -2.99 13.19
CA ASP A 53 -15.60 -4.05 12.23
C ASP A 53 -16.55 -3.51 11.16
N THR A 54 -17.56 -2.73 11.56
CA THR A 54 -18.46 -2.06 10.62
C THR A 54 -17.73 -1.10 9.68
N VAL A 55 -16.74 -0.35 10.19
CA VAL A 55 -15.94 0.55 9.35
C VAL A 55 -15.09 -0.24 8.36
N TYR A 56 -14.52 -1.37 8.78
CA TYR A 56 -13.77 -2.26 7.88
C TYR A 56 -14.66 -2.88 6.82
N ASP A 57 -15.83 -3.40 7.16
CA ASP A 57 -16.78 -3.98 6.20
C ASP A 57 -17.20 -2.94 5.14
N GLU A 58 -17.45 -1.70 5.57
CA GLU A 58 -17.79 -0.61 4.66
C GLU A 58 -16.64 -0.24 3.71
N LEU A 59 -15.40 -0.18 4.24
CA LEU A 59 -14.20 0.07 3.44
C LEU A 59 -13.90 -1.08 2.48
N GLU A 60 -14.04 -2.33 2.92
CA GLU A 60 -13.86 -3.49 2.07
C GLU A 60 -14.86 -3.48 0.90
N GLY A 61 -16.13 -3.20 1.19
CA GLY A 61 -17.15 -3.05 0.15
C GLY A 61 -16.83 -1.92 -0.84
N GLU A 62 -16.28 -0.81 -0.37
CA GLU A 62 -15.82 0.30 -1.22
C GLU A 62 -14.65 -0.12 -2.12
N ALA A 63 -13.64 -0.78 -1.55
CA ALA A 63 -12.49 -1.28 -2.28
C ALA A 63 -12.89 -2.30 -3.36
N ARG A 64 -13.77 -3.26 -3.02
CA ARG A 64 -14.25 -4.28 -3.97
C ARG A 64 -14.99 -3.64 -5.14
N ARG A 65 -15.89 -2.68 -4.89
CA ARG A 65 -16.56 -1.93 -5.96
C ARG A 65 -15.59 -1.14 -6.83
N ALA A 66 -14.54 -0.56 -6.23
CA ALA A 66 -13.50 0.13 -6.99
C ALA A 66 -12.72 -0.84 -7.90
N MET A 67 -12.38 -2.04 -7.41
CA MET A 67 -11.72 -3.09 -8.19
C MET A 67 -12.61 -3.60 -9.33
N GLU A 68 -13.90 -3.85 -9.07
CA GLU A 68 -14.89 -4.26 -10.09
C GLU A 68 -15.01 -3.22 -11.21
N SER A 69 -14.96 -1.92 -10.87
CA SER A 69 -15.01 -0.84 -11.87
C SER A 69 -13.80 -0.82 -12.82
N GLU A 70 -12.68 -1.44 -12.41
CA GLU A 70 -11.49 -1.63 -13.23
C GLU A 70 -11.47 -2.99 -13.97
N GLY A 71 -12.56 -3.76 -13.85
CA GLY A 71 -12.73 -5.04 -14.53
C GLY A 71 -12.07 -6.22 -13.83
N VAL A 72 -11.71 -6.10 -12.54
CA VAL A 72 -11.18 -7.21 -11.73
C VAL A 72 -12.35 -8.00 -11.13
N ASP A 73 -12.30 -9.33 -11.22
CA ASP A 73 -13.31 -10.20 -10.63
C ASP A 73 -13.20 -10.20 -9.10
N SER A 74 -14.33 -10.04 -8.41
CA SER A 74 -14.41 -10.05 -6.93
C SER A 74 -13.77 -11.28 -6.26
N THR A 75 -13.74 -12.43 -6.95
CA THR A 75 -13.15 -13.69 -6.46
C THR A 75 -11.63 -13.72 -6.52
N GLU A 76 -11.02 -12.78 -7.26
CA GLU A 76 -9.57 -12.60 -7.38
C GLU A 76 -9.04 -11.47 -6.48
N VAL A 77 -9.91 -10.83 -5.69
CA VAL A 77 -9.57 -9.71 -4.82
C VAL A 77 -9.23 -10.20 -3.41
N ASP A 78 -7.95 -10.13 -3.07
CA ASP A 78 -7.45 -10.20 -1.70
C ASP A 78 -7.58 -8.84 -0.99
N THR A 79 -7.80 -8.86 0.33
CA THR A 79 -8.01 -7.66 1.14
C THR A 79 -7.16 -7.68 2.39
N ASP A 80 -6.46 -6.57 2.64
CA ASP A 80 -5.65 -6.35 3.84
C ASP A 80 -6.24 -5.20 4.65
N GLN A 81 -6.54 -5.44 5.93
CA GLN A 81 -7.04 -4.43 6.85
C GLN A 81 -5.91 -3.91 7.73
N LEU A 82 -5.73 -2.59 7.76
CA LEU A 82 -4.77 -1.91 8.62
C LEU A 82 -5.45 -0.77 9.37
N ALA A 83 -4.92 -0.40 10.54
CA ALA A 83 -5.35 0.78 11.27
C ALA A 83 -4.14 1.57 11.75
N ASP A 84 -4.21 2.88 11.55
CA ASP A 84 -3.31 3.82 12.19
C ASP A 84 -3.99 4.30 13.50
N VAL A 85 -3.44 3.91 14.65
CA VAL A 85 -3.99 4.16 15.99
C VAL A 85 -3.06 5.02 16.84
N ARG A 86 -3.60 5.73 17.84
CA ARG A 86 -2.78 6.53 18.75
C ARG A 86 -3.32 6.52 20.17
N TYR A 87 -2.44 6.65 21.15
CA TYR A 87 -2.85 6.87 22.53
C TYR A 87 -3.47 8.26 22.70
N ARG A 88 -4.32 8.42 23.71
CA ARG A 88 -4.89 9.71 24.06
C ARG A 88 -3.78 10.70 24.43
N GLY A 89 -3.75 11.84 23.76
CA GLY A 89 -2.73 12.89 23.96
C GLY A 89 -1.46 12.70 23.12
N GLN A 90 -1.35 11.62 22.34
CA GLN A 90 -0.25 11.42 21.39
C GLN A 90 -0.50 12.22 20.11
N SER A 91 0.57 12.80 19.56
CA SER A 91 0.53 13.65 18.35
C SER A 91 0.86 12.90 17.05
N PHE A 92 1.06 11.58 17.11
CA PHE A 92 1.41 10.74 15.97
C PHE A 92 0.71 9.38 16.08
N GLU A 93 0.53 8.71 14.95
CA GLU A 93 -0.10 7.41 14.83
C GLU A 93 0.92 6.26 14.81
N LEU A 94 0.45 5.07 15.19
CA LEU A 94 1.13 3.79 15.14
C LEU A 94 0.37 2.87 14.19
N ARG A 95 1.09 2.10 13.38
CA ARG A 95 0.54 1.15 12.42
C ARG A 95 0.81 -0.29 12.84
#